data_AF-A0A3S1BB47-F1
#
_entry.id   AF-A0A3S1BB47-F1
#
_cell.length_a   1.000
_cell.length_b   1.000
_cell.length_c   1.000
_cell.angle_alpha   90.00
_cell.angle_beta   90.00
_cell.angle_gamma   90.00
#
_symmetry.space_group_name_H-M   'P 1'
#
loop_
_entity.id
_entity.type
_entity.pdbx_description
1 polymer ?
#
loop_
_entity_poly.entity_id
_entity_poly.type
_entity_poly.pdbx_seq_one_letter_code
_entity_poly.pdbx_strand_id
1 'polypeptide(L)'
;MSSTPSNGGEVHPIFTKDPQDWMGLVHKQVQVTTEDTRQHQGFVFTVDPVSESVVLLRSTQPNSNDFTGSSLTLLPGASIRNITVLSHSIDPRVKSQFDSLFRPAPSKALSEEDLDLRKLQLKQWLEKHRLPVTPSPDGQALIVAGALTVLPPFSEDSCLSTNEIILSRIRTLIRDMPCEGSLTS
;
A
#
# COMPACT_ATOMS: atom_id res chain seq x y z
N MET A 1 -5.92 -40.34 49.61
CA MET A 1 -6.80 -39.61 48.69
C MET A 1 -5.95 -38.60 47.96
N SER A 2 -5.68 -38.91 46.69
CA SER A 2 -4.80 -38.15 45.81
C SER A 2 -5.51 -36.90 45.30
N SER A 3 -4.81 -35.79 45.26
CA SER A 3 -5.21 -34.61 44.48
C SER A 3 -3.96 -34.01 43.88
N THR A 4 -3.60 -34.50 42.70
CA THR A 4 -2.66 -33.84 41.79
C THR A 4 -3.41 -32.72 41.08
N PRO A 5 -2.92 -31.47 41.11
CA PRO A 5 -3.49 -30.41 40.27
C PRO A 5 -2.99 -30.60 38.83
N SER A 6 -3.91 -30.85 37.91
CA SER A 6 -3.66 -30.84 36.47
C SER A 6 -3.53 -29.39 36.00
N ASN A 7 -2.30 -28.85 36.00
CA ASN A 7 -2.02 -27.53 35.44
C ASN A 7 -1.66 -27.67 33.95
N GLY A 8 -2.67 -27.96 33.12
CA GLY A 8 -2.57 -27.92 31.66
C GLY A 8 -2.72 -26.48 31.18
N GLY A 9 -1.73 -25.62 31.44
CA GLY A 9 -1.67 -24.30 30.84
C GLY A 9 -1.25 -24.44 29.39
N GLU A 10 -2.19 -24.36 28.45
CA GLU A 10 -1.87 -24.25 27.03
C GLU A 10 -0.99 -23.02 26.83
N VAL A 11 0.29 -23.25 26.55
CA VAL A 11 1.25 -22.20 26.23
C VAL A 11 0.80 -21.58 24.90
N HIS A 12 0.51 -20.29 24.90
CA HIS A 12 0.09 -19.59 23.70
C HIS A 12 1.13 -19.78 22.58
N PRO A 13 0.74 -20.08 21.32
CA PRO A 13 1.66 -20.42 20.22
C PRO A 13 2.83 -19.45 20.02
N ILE A 14 2.62 -18.17 20.32
CA ILE A 14 3.67 -17.13 20.28
C ILE A 14 4.91 -17.43 21.15
N PHE A 15 4.77 -18.25 22.19
CA PHE A 15 5.88 -18.66 23.07
C PHE A 15 6.45 -20.04 22.70
N THR A 16 5.93 -20.67 21.64
CA THR A 16 6.37 -22.00 21.19
C THR A 16 7.35 -21.95 20.02
N LYS A 17 7.50 -20.80 19.37
CA LYS A 17 8.44 -20.56 18.27
C LYS A 17 9.39 -19.42 18.63
N ASP A 18 10.66 -19.54 18.22
CA ASP A 18 11.64 -18.49 18.41
C ASP A 18 11.42 -17.39 17.36
N PRO A 19 11.17 -16.13 17.75
CA PRO A 19 11.07 -15.02 16.81
C PRO A 19 12.31 -14.86 15.91
N GLN A 20 13.49 -15.34 16.33
CA GLN A 20 14.70 -15.32 15.51
C GLN A 20 14.56 -16.18 14.24
N ASP A 21 13.81 -17.28 14.29
CA ASP A 21 13.56 -18.11 13.11
C ASP A 21 12.83 -17.32 12.04
N TRP A 22 11.82 -16.54 12.44
CA TRP A 22 11.08 -15.66 11.53
C TRP A 22 11.90 -14.48 11.04
N MET A 23 12.67 -13.83 11.92
CA MET A 23 13.59 -12.76 11.49
C MET A 23 14.61 -13.28 10.48
N GLY A 24 15.04 -14.54 10.61
CA GLY A 24 15.93 -15.21 9.68
C GLY A 24 15.35 -15.37 8.27
N LEU A 25 14.03 -15.24 8.08
CA LEU A 25 13.38 -15.31 6.77
C LEU A 25 13.26 -13.94 6.09
N VAL A 26 13.23 -12.85 6.85
CA VAL A 26 13.02 -11.50 6.33
C VAL A 26 14.08 -11.13 5.27
N HIS A 27 13.62 -10.54 4.18
CA HIS A 27 14.39 -10.20 2.96
C HIS A 27 14.93 -11.39 2.14
N LYS A 28 14.76 -12.63 2.59
CA LYS A 28 15.16 -13.80 1.80
C LYS A 28 14.11 -14.15 0.76
N GLN A 29 14.57 -14.75 -0.34
CA GLN A 29 13.69 -15.34 -1.32
C GLN A 29 13.23 -16.70 -0.82
N VAL A 30 11.93 -16.91 -0.78
CA VAL A 30 11.31 -18.15 -0.29
C VAL A 30 10.28 -18.68 -1.27
N GLN A 31 10.00 -19.97 -1.16
CA GLN A 31 8.84 -20.63 -1.71
C GLN A 31 7.96 -21.09 -0.56
N VAL A 32 6.76 -20.53 -0.47
CA VAL A 32 5.75 -20.91 0.52
C VAL A 32 4.80 -21.90 -0.14
N THR A 33 4.61 -23.06 0.47
CA THR A 33 3.62 -24.05 0.06
C THR A 33 2.44 -23.97 1.02
N THR A 34 1.24 -23.81 0.49
CA THR A 34 0.00 -23.75 1.26
C THR A 34 -0.66 -25.13 1.39
N GLU A 35 -1.62 -25.25 2.30
CA GLU A 35 -2.37 -26.51 2.55
C GLU A 35 -3.11 -27.02 1.31
N ASP A 36 -3.55 -26.11 0.43
CA ASP A 36 -4.15 -26.44 -0.87
C ASP A 36 -3.12 -26.81 -1.94
N THR A 37 -1.87 -27.05 -1.55
CA THR A 37 -0.71 -27.42 -2.39
C THR A 37 -0.25 -26.35 -3.37
N ARG A 38 -0.79 -25.13 -3.31
CA ARG A 38 -0.30 -24.01 -4.11
C ARG A 38 1.07 -23.54 -3.62
N GLN A 39 1.86 -23.02 -4.56
CA GLN A 39 3.20 -22.52 -4.30
C GLN A 39 3.26 -21.02 -4.58
N HIS A 40 3.82 -20.28 -3.64
CA HIS A 40 3.97 -18.84 -3.69
C HIS A 40 5.44 -18.50 -3.49
N GLN A 41 6.08 -18.02 -4.57
CA GLN A 41 7.47 -17.56 -4.53
C GLN A 41 7.54 -16.04 -4.42
N GLY A 42 8.43 -15.54 -3.56
CA GLY A 42 8.65 -14.12 -3.35
C GLY A 42 9.71 -13.83 -2.30
N PHE A 43 9.94 -12.55 -2.03
CA PHE A 43 10.81 -12.09 -0.94
C PHE A 43 9.97 -11.81 0.30
N VAL A 44 10.39 -12.32 1.45
CA VAL A 44 9.67 -12.08 2.72
C VAL A 44 9.84 -10.63 3.14
N PHE A 45 8.74 -9.91 3.27
CA PHE A 45 8.71 -8.57 3.85
C PHE A 45 8.69 -8.63 5.38
N THR A 46 7.73 -9.39 5.92
CA THR A 46 7.54 -9.56 7.35
C THR A 46 6.78 -10.86 7.62
N VAL A 47 6.85 -11.31 8.87
CA VAL A 47 6.05 -12.40 9.43
C VAL A 47 5.34 -11.85 10.67
N ASP A 48 4.03 -11.97 10.73
CA ASP A 48 3.28 -11.63 11.93
C ASP A 48 3.48 -12.72 12.99
N PRO A 49 4.10 -12.44 14.15
CA PRO A 49 4.37 -13.44 15.17
C PRO A 49 3.11 -14.01 15.85
N VAL A 50 1.96 -13.33 15.72
CA VAL A 50 0.70 -13.79 16.32
C VAL A 50 -0.03 -14.75 15.40
N SER A 51 -0.32 -14.32 14.16
CA SER A 51 -1.07 -15.15 13.20
C SER A 51 -0.19 -16.06 12.34
N GLU A 52 1.14 -15.93 12.46
CA GLU A 52 2.14 -16.58 11.62
C GLU A 52 1.99 -16.26 10.11
N SER A 53 1.26 -15.18 9.80
CA SER A 53 1.03 -14.76 8.43
C SER A 53 2.30 -14.21 7.81
N VAL A 54 2.56 -14.59 6.57
CA VAL A 54 3.77 -14.19 5.83
C VAL A 54 3.38 -13.22 4.73
N VAL A 55 4.06 -12.08 4.68
CA VAL A 55 3.89 -11.09 3.60
C VAL A 55 5.02 -11.27 2.59
N LEU A 56 4.68 -11.55 1.35
CA LEU A 56 5.63 -11.72 0.25
C LEU A 56 5.56 -10.54 -0.73
N LEU A 57 6.73 -10.04 -1.13
CA LEU A 57 6.88 -9.23 -2.33
C LEU A 57 7.15 -10.13 -3.53
N ARG A 58 6.35 -9.96 -4.57
CA ARG A 58 6.39 -10.77 -5.78
C ARG A 58 6.52 -9.88 -7.00
N SER A 59 7.38 -10.24 -7.95
CA SER A 59 7.34 -9.60 -9.26
C SER A 59 6.10 -10.07 -10.01
N THR A 60 5.33 -9.15 -10.60
CA THR A 60 4.26 -9.51 -11.55
C THR A 60 4.83 -9.88 -12.93
N GLN A 61 6.12 -9.64 -13.16
CA GLN A 61 6.83 -9.97 -14.39
C GLN A 61 7.96 -10.98 -14.07
N PRO A 62 7.76 -12.29 -14.29
CA PRO A 62 8.69 -13.33 -13.84
C PRO A 62 10.07 -13.29 -14.53
N ASN A 63 10.20 -12.56 -15.65
CA ASN A 63 11.44 -12.48 -16.44
C ASN A 63 12.16 -11.12 -16.30
N SER A 64 11.63 -10.18 -15.52
CA SER A 64 12.33 -8.92 -15.24
C SER A 64 13.22 -9.09 -14.03
N ASN A 65 14.50 -8.72 -14.17
CA ASN A 65 15.41 -8.57 -13.02
C ASN A 65 15.11 -7.32 -12.19
N ASP A 66 14.13 -6.53 -12.64
CA ASP A 66 13.68 -5.31 -11.98
C ASP A 66 12.37 -5.56 -11.24
N PHE A 67 12.21 -4.88 -10.10
CA PHE A 67 11.01 -4.89 -9.26
C PHE A 67 9.87 -4.01 -9.81
N THR A 68 9.97 -3.56 -11.07
CA THR A 68 8.94 -2.79 -11.77
C THR A 68 7.67 -3.62 -11.89
N GLY A 69 6.60 -3.17 -11.24
CA GLY A 69 5.35 -3.93 -11.15
C GLY A 69 5.39 -5.04 -10.08
N SER A 70 5.94 -4.77 -8.89
CA SER A 70 5.85 -5.72 -7.78
C SER A 70 4.50 -5.64 -7.07
N SER A 71 4.03 -6.75 -6.52
CA SER A 71 2.83 -6.80 -5.68
C SER A 71 3.13 -7.43 -4.32
N LEU A 72 2.39 -7.01 -3.30
CA LEU A 72 2.41 -7.62 -1.98
C LEU A 72 1.31 -8.67 -1.87
N THR A 73 1.67 -9.86 -1.41
CA THR A 73 0.75 -10.96 -1.14
C THR A 73 0.82 -11.33 0.34
N LEU A 74 -0.31 -11.23 1.04
CA LEU A 74 -0.45 -11.74 2.40
C LEU A 74 -0.87 -13.21 2.34
N LEU A 75 -0.10 -14.10 2.95
CA LEU A 75 -0.42 -15.51 3.14
C LEU A 75 -0.81 -15.74 4.60
N PRO A 76 -2.06 -16.14 4.90
CA PRO A 76 -2.48 -16.44 6.27
C PRO A 76 -1.68 -17.61 6.84
N GLY A 77 -1.17 -17.48 8.07
CA GLY A 77 -0.32 -18.51 8.68
C GLY A 77 -0.99 -19.89 8.77
N ALA A 78 -2.29 -19.92 9.10
CA ALA A 78 -3.08 -21.17 9.14
C ALA A 78 -3.21 -21.89 7.79
N SER A 79 -2.88 -21.22 6.68
CA SER A 79 -2.87 -21.82 5.34
C SER A 79 -1.47 -22.26 4.89
N ILE A 80 -0.43 -21.96 5.65
CA ILE A 80 0.97 -22.25 5.30
C ILE A 80 1.35 -23.63 5.81
N ARG A 81 1.73 -24.51 4.89
CA ARG A 81 2.21 -25.86 5.20
C ARG A 81 3.73 -25.90 5.37
N ASN A 82 4.47 -25.21 4.50
CA ASN A 82 5.93 -25.19 4.54
C ASN A 82 6.51 -23.92 3.90
N ILE A 83 7.69 -23.50 4.36
CA ILE A 83 8.47 -22.39 3.80
C ILE A 83 9.87 -22.90 3.48
N THR A 84 10.23 -22.90 2.19
CA THR A 84 11.56 -23.26 1.72
C THR A 84 12.34 -22.01 1.33
N VAL A 85 13.52 -21.82 1.91
CA VAL A 85 14.43 -20.73 1.51
C VAL A 85 15.10 -21.10 0.19
N LEU A 86 14.91 -20.27 -0.84
CA LEU A 86 15.50 -20.45 -2.17
C LEU A 86 16.86 -19.74 -2.28
N SER A 87 17.00 -18.60 -1.61
CA SER A 87 18.24 -17.82 -1.57
C SER A 87 18.56 -17.40 -0.15
N HIS A 88 19.73 -17.80 0.32
CA HIS A 88 20.23 -17.42 1.65
C HIS A 88 20.90 -16.05 1.66
N SER A 89 21.29 -15.52 0.50
CA SER A 89 21.85 -14.19 0.37
C SER A 89 20.74 -13.13 0.35
N ILE A 90 20.93 -12.07 1.12
CA ILE A 90 20.04 -10.91 1.09
C ILE A 90 20.47 -10.02 -0.07
N ASP A 91 19.55 -9.78 -1.02
CA ASP A 91 19.77 -8.84 -2.11
C ASP A 91 19.51 -7.40 -1.61
N PRO A 92 20.50 -6.49 -1.63
CA PRO A 92 20.31 -5.10 -1.21
C PRO A 92 19.19 -4.36 -1.96
N ARG A 93 18.91 -4.76 -3.21
CA ARG A 93 17.85 -4.16 -4.05
C ARG A 93 16.46 -4.43 -3.47
N VAL A 94 16.26 -5.60 -2.88
CA VAL A 94 15.00 -6.00 -2.24
C VAL A 94 14.70 -5.09 -1.05
N LYS A 95 15.71 -4.79 -0.24
CA LYS A 95 15.55 -3.88 0.90
C LYS A 95 15.18 -2.46 0.46
N SER A 96 15.86 -1.95 -0.56
CA SER A 96 15.52 -0.65 -1.18
C SER A 96 14.09 -0.64 -1.72
N GLN A 97 13.63 -1.75 -2.29
CA GLN A 97 12.26 -1.88 -2.79
C GLN A 97 11.23 -1.89 -1.66
N PHE A 98 11.50 -2.55 -0.53
CA PHE A 98 10.62 -2.49 0.63
C PHE A 98 10.49 -1.07 1.18
N ASP A 99 11.61 -0.35 1.25
CA ASP A 99 11.62 1.06 1.67
C ASP A 99 10.82 1.95 0.72
N SER A 100 10.79 1.65 -0.59
CA SER A 100 10.06 2.45 -1.58
C SER A 100 8.55 2.17 -1.62
N LEU A 101 8.11 0.94 -1.33
CA LEU A 101 6.69 0.54 -1.37
C LEU A 101 5.79 1.33 -0.43
N PHE A 102 6.31 1.70 0.74
CA PHE A 102 5.55 2.40 1.79
C PHE A 102 5.95 3.86 1.93
N ARG A 103 6.94 4.32 1.15
CA ARG A 103 7.17 5.75 1.02
C ARG A 103 6.11 6.30 0.09
N PRO A 104 5.55 7.49 0.38
CA PRO A 104 4.82 8.23 -0.63
C PRO A 104 5.71 8.24 -1.87
N ALA A 105 5.14 7.89 -3.04
CA ALA A 105 5.82 8.12 -4.31
C ALA A 105 6.43 9.52 -4.21
N PRO A 106 7.71 9.74 -4.60
CA PRO A 106 8.30 11.07 -4.52
C PRO A 106 7.34 11.98 -5.27
N SER A 107 6.52 12.71 -4.52
CA SER A 107 5.67 13.73 -5.09
C SER A 107 6.72 14.63 -5.68
N LYS A 108 6.81 14.67 -7.01
CA LYS A 108 7.59 15.67 -7.71
C LYS A 108 7.22 16.95 -7.00
N ALA A 109 8.13 17.47 -6.18
CA ALA A 109 7.78 18.50 -5.21
C ALA A 109 7.34 19.68 -6.07
N LEU A 110 6.02 19.80 -6.24
CA LEU A 110 5.47 20.81 -7.09
C LEU A 110 5.86 22.11 -6.40
N SER A 111 6.44 23.02 -7.17
CA SER A 111 6.72 24.34 -6.63
C SER A 111 5.40 24.94 -6.12
N GLU A 112 5.49 25.89 -5.20
CA GLU A 112 4.30 26.59 -4.70
C GLU A 112 3.51 27.21 -5.86
N GLU A 113 4.22 27.69 -6.89
CA GLU A 113 3.67 28.20 -8.15
C GLU A 113 2.90 27.12 -8.94
N ASP A 114 3.45 25.91 -9.06
CA ASP A 114 2.79 24.79 -9.74
C ASP A 114 1.54 24.32 -8.98
N LEU A 115 1.59 24.33 -7.65
CA LEU A 115 0.45 23.98 -6.80
C LEU A 115 -0.68 24.99 -6.96
N ASP A 116 -0.36 26.28 -6.97
CA ASP A 116 -1.34 27.35 -7.18
C ASP A 116 -1.95 27.31 -8.58
N LEU A 117 -1.13 27.06 -9.60
CA LEU A 117 -1.61 26.89 -10.96
C LEU A 117 -2.59 25.71 -11.04
N ARG A 118 -2.21 24.56 -10.49
CA ARG A 118 -3.05 23.35 -10.48
C ARG A 118 -4.34 23.55 -9.69
N LYS A 119 -4.26 24.22 -8.54
CA LYS A 119 -5.42 24.61 -7.72
C LYS A 119 -6.39 25.48 -8.52
N LEU A 120 -5.88 26.48 -9.24
CA LEU A 120 -6.68 27.37 -10.07
C LEU A 120 -7.34 26.62 -11.23
N GLN A 121 -6.58 25.78 -11.94
CA GLN A 121 -7.09 24.98 -13.05
C GLN A 121 -8.18 24.01 -12.58
N LEU A 122 -7.96 23.33 -11.45
CA LEU A 122 -8.95 22.42 -10.86
C LEU A 122 -10.22 23.16 -10.45
N LYS A 123 -10.08 24.34 -9.81
CA LYS A 123 -11.22 25.19 -9.46
C LYS A 123 -12.05 25.55 -10.70
N GLN A 124 -11.40 26.03 -11.76
CA GLN A 124 -12.08 26.40 -13.01
C GLN A 124 -12.75 25.20 -13.68
N TRP A 125 -12.10 24.03 -13.67
CA TRP A 125 -12.67 22.79 -14.21
C TRP A 125 -13.95 22.38 -13.48
N LEU A 126 -13.91 22.34 -12.15
CA LEU A 126 -15.08 21.99 -11.34
C LEU A 126 -16.23 23.01 -11.51
N GLU A 127 -15.92 24.31 -11.55
CA GLU A 127 -16.91 25.37 -11.81
C GLU A 127 -17.54 25.24 -13.20
N LYS A 128 -16.75 24.90 -14.24
CA LYS A 128 -17.25 24.59 -15.59
C LYS A 128 -18.24 23.42 -15.59
N HIS A 129 -18.01 22.44 -14.71
CA HIS A 129 -18.91 21.31 -14.48
C HIS A 129 -20.07 21.63 -13.52
N ARG A 130 -20.31 22.93 -13.23
CA ARG A 130 -21.39 23.44 -12.38
C ARG A 130 -21.30 22.97 -10.92
N LEU A 131 -20.09 22.68 -10.45
CA LEU A 131 -19.83 22.37 -9.06
C LEU A 131 -19.32 23.63 -8.36
N PRO A 132 -20.01 24.14 -7.32
CA PRO A 132 -19.54 25.30 -6.58
C PRO A 132 -18.27 24.94 -5.80
N VAL A 133 -17.21 25.73 -5.96
CA VAL A 133 -15.93 25.52 -5.28
C VAL A 133 -15.62 26.74 -4.41
N THR A 134 -15.30 26.47 -3.15
CA THR A 134 -14.88 27.49 -2.18
C THR A 134 -13.53 27.10 -1.57
N PRO A 135 -12.63 28.05 -1.29
CA PRO A 135 -11.43 27.75 -0.53
C PRO A 135 -11.80 27.33 0.90
N SER A 136 -11.01 26.45 1.50
CA SER A 136 -11.13 26.13 2.92
C SER A 136 -10.77 27.33 3.80
N PRO A 137 -11.15 27.33 5.10
CA PRO A 137 -10.87 28.45 6.02
C PRO A 137 -9.39 28.78 6.18
N ASP A 138 -8.53 27.78 6.07
CA ASP A 138 -7.06 27.89 6.08
C ASP A 138 -6.46 28.21 4.69
N GLY A 139 -7.29 28.28 3.64
CA GLY A 139 -6.90 28.60 2.27
C GLY A 139 -6.10 27.51 1.56
N GLN A 140 -5.76 26.41 2.23
CA GLN A 140 -4.88 25.37 1.70
C GLN A 140 -5.60 24.33 0.82
N ALA A 141 -6.91 24.14 1.02
CA ALA A 141 -7.72 23.13 0.33
C ALA A 141 -8.88 23.76 -0.46
N LEU A 142 -9.51 22.96 -1.31
CA LEU A 142 -10.72 23.34 -2.04
C LEU A 142 -11.91 22.53 -1.53
N ILE A 143 -13.00 23.21 -1.16
CA ILE A 143 -14.26 22.61 -0.74
C ILE A 143 -15.23 22.66 -1.92
N VAL A 144 -15.64 21.49 -2.40
CA VAL A 144 -16.55 21.28 -3.52
C VAL A 144 -17.95 21.00 -2.96
N ALA A 145 -18.91 21.87 -3.29
CA ALA A 145 -20.32 21.77 -2.91
C ALA A 145 -20.58 21.53 -1.41
N GLY A 146 -19.64 21.93 -0.53
CA GLY A 146 -19.72 21.69 0.91
C GLY A 146 -19.64 20.22 1.33
N ALA A 147 -19.40 19.30 0.40
CA ALA A 147 -19.49 17.86 0.63
C ALA A 147 -18.17 17.10 0.41
N LEU A 148 -17.21 17.71 -0.28
CA LEU A 148 -15.91 17.10 -0.58
C LEU A 148 -14.80 18.14 -0.44
N THR A 149 -13.68 17.73 0.13
CA THR A 149 -12.47 18.54 0.28
C THR A 149 -11.35 17.96 -0.57
N VAL A 150 -10.70 18.78 -1.39
CA VAL A 150 -9.51 18.41 -2.17
C VAL A 150 -8.29 19.05 -1.53
N LEU A 151 -7.34 18.22 -1.12
CA LEU A 151 -6.08 18.64 -0.50
C LEU A 151 -4.96 18.82 -1.54
N PRO A 152 -3.88 19.56 -1.25
CA PRO A 152 -2.65 19.47 -2.04
C PRO A 152 -2.17 18.01 -2.12
N PRO A 153 -1.65 17.53 -3.28
CA PRO A 153 -1.29 18.27 -4.49
C PRO A 153 -2.44 18.41 -5.52
N PHE A 154 -3.71 18.41 -5.10
CA PHE A 154 -4.88 18.58 -5.97
C PHE A 154 -4.97 17.52 -7.08
N SER A 155 -4.79 16.25 -6.69
CA SER A 155 -4.98 15.05 -7.51
C SER A 155 -6.28 14.31 -7.16
N GLU A 156 -6.67 13.33 -7.98
CA GLU A 156 -7.81 12.46 -7.69
C GLU A 156 -7.67 11.72 -6.34
N ASP A 157 -6.45 11.30 -5.99
CA ASP A 157 -6.18 10.61 -4.72
C ASP A 157 -6.27 11.53 -3.50
N SER A 158 -6.14 12.84 -3.70
CA SER A 158 -6.16 13.85 -2.62
C SER A 158 -7.56 14.34 -2.24
N CYS A 159 -8.61 13.64 -2.68
CA CYS A 159 -10.00 13.97 -2.34
C CYS A 159 -10.47 13.26 -1.06
N LEU A 160 -11.17 13.99 -0.19
CA LEU A 160 -11.77 13.52 1.05
C LEU A 160 -13.27 13.84 1.08
N SER A 161 -14.10 12.84 1.37
CA SER A 161 -15.54 13.03 1.58
C SER A 161 -16.08 11.91 2.46
N THR A 162 -17.16 12.18 3.18
CA THR A 162 -17.92 11.16 3.92
C THR A 162 -18.88 10.38 3.01
N ASN A 163 -19.02 10.79 1.75
CA ASN A 163 -19.89 10.15 0.77
C ASN A 163 -19.07 9.56 -0.38
N GLU A 164 -18.91 8.24 -0.37
CA GLU A 164 -18.15 7.47 -1.36
C GLU A 164 -18.66 7.64 -2.81
N ILE A 165 -19.96 7.86 -3.00
CA ILE A 165 -20.54 8.09 -4.33
C ILE A 165 -20.07 9.43 -4.88
N ILE A 166 -20.08 10.48 -4.06
CA ILE A 166 -19.58 11.80 -4.42
C ILE A 166 -18.07 11.73 -4.67
N LEU A 167 -17.33 11.07 -3.77
CA LEU A 167 -15.89 10.88 -3.89
C LEU A 167 -15.50 10.24 -5.22
N SER A 168 -16.12 9.11 -5.57
CA SER A 168 -15.85 8.41 -6.83
C SER A 168 -16.15 9.27 -8.07
N ARG A 169 -17.27 10.00 -8.06
CA ARG A 169 -17.65 10.88 -9.18
C ARG A 169 -16.68 12.04 -9.35
N ILE A 170 -16.30 12.71 -8.27
CA ILE A 170 -15.34 13.82 -8.33
C ILE A 170 -13.95 13.33 -8.73
N ARG A 171 -13.49 12.19 -8.21
CA ARG A 171 -12.23 11.56 -8.66
C ARG A 171 -12.22 11.32 -10.16
N THR A 172 -13.29 10.72 -10.67
CA THR A 172 -13.46 10.50 -12.12
C THR A 172 -13.42 11.82 -12.90
N LEU A 173 -14.12 12.85 -12.40
CA LEU A 173 -14.14 14.15 -13.04
C LEU A 173 -12.77 14.84 -13.07
N ILE A 174 -11.96 14.68 -12.01
CA ILE A 174 -10.58 15.19 -11.94
C ILE A 174 -9.69 14.42 -12.92
N ARG A 175 -9.88 13.10 -13.04
CA ARG A 175 -9.13 12.28 -13.99
C ARG A 175 -9.40 12.64 -15.44
N ASP A 176 -10.65 13.01 -15.74
CA ASP A 176 -11.09 13.40 -17.09
C ASP A 176 -10.70 14.84 -17.44
N MET A 177 -10.06 15.57 -16.53
CA MET A 177 -9.53 16.91 -16.77
C MET A 177 -8.42 16.85 -17.83
N PRO A 178 -8.50 17.65 -18.90
CA PRO A 178 -7.42 17.71 -19.88
C PRO A 178 -6.16 18.26 -19.21
N CYS A 179 -5.08 17.47 -19.19
CA CYS A 179 -3.75 17.99 -18.95
C CYS A 179 -3.40 18.92 -20.12
N GLU A 180 -3.51 20.23 -19.91
CA GLU A 180 -3.01 21.24 -20.85
C GLU A 180 -1.47 21.11 -20.94
N GLY A 181 -1.02 20.18 -21.78
CA GLY A 181 0.37 19.78 -21.96
C GLY A 181 0.66 19.19 -23.34
N SER A 182 -0.24 19.37 -24.31
CA SER A 182 0.07 19.13 -25.72
C SER A 182 -0.37 20.34 -26.54
N LEU A 183 0.44 21.40 -26.51
CA LEU A 183 0.50 22.32 -27.64
C LEU A 183 0.97 21.51 -28.84
N THR A 184 0.03 21.20 -29.72
CA THR A 184 0.30 20.70 -31.06
C THR A 184 1.14 21.74 -31.80
N SER A 185 2.29 21.31 -32.32
CA SER A 185 2.93 21.91 -33.50
C SER A 185 3.31 20.77 -34.44
#